data_AF-A0A941GQC0-F1
#
_entry.id   AF-A0A941GQC0-F1
#
_cell.length_a   1.000
_cell.length_b   1.000
_cell.length_c   1.000
_cell.angle_alpha   90.00
_cell.angle_beta   90.00
_cell.angle_gamma   90.00
#
_symmetry.space_group_name_H-M   'P 1'
#
loop_
_entity.id
_entity.type
_entity.pdbx_description
1 polymer ?
#
loop_
_entity_poly.entity_id
_entity_poly.type
_entity_poly.pdbx_seq_one_letter_code
_entity_poly.pdbx_strand_id
1 'polypeptide(L)'
;MNNRRPEFYLENQSVISVVTELHSYFRDLQSYYKVAHGELIDQLDLTQDEAKTEELKQKLGEVNQKIDFFHVLNNAISIADTVLHNEAMIDEFRDDK
;
A
#
# COMPACT_ATOMS: atom_id res chain seq x y z
N MET A 1 20.23 -24.22 -21.00
CA MET A 1 20.17 -23.19 -19.94
C MET A 1 20.23 -23.90 -18.60
N ASN A 2 21.08 -23.46 -17.68
CA ASN A 2 21.10 -24.00 -16.32
C ASN A 2 19.83 -23.54 -15.59
N ASN A 3 18.97 -24.49 -15.23
CA ASN A 3 17.74 -24.24 -14.50
C ASN A 3 18.06 -24.11 -13.00
N ARG A 4 18.59 -22.94 -12.59
CA ARG A 4 18.87 -22.65 -11.17
C ARG A 4 17.64 -21.99 -10.55
N ARG A 5 17.34 -22.35 -9.29
CA ARG A 5 16.28 -21.73 -8.51
C ARG A 5 16.58 -20.23 -8.37
N PRO A 6 15.63 -19.33 -8.65
CA PRO A 6 15.78 -17.92 -8.33
C PRO A 6 15.93 -17.72 -6.82
N GLU A 7 16.84 -16.85 -6.41
CA GLU A 7 17.04 -16.48 -5.02
C GLU A 7 16.43 -15.11 -4.76
N PHE A 8 15.66 -14.98 -3.68
CA PHE A 8 15.18 -13.69 -3.20
C PHE A 8 16.25 -13.09 -2.28
N TYR A 9 16.92 -12.04 -2.74
CA TYR A 9 17.98 -11.38 -1.97
C TYR A 9 17.48 -10.04 -1.42
N LEU A 10 17.09 -10.04 -0.16
CA LEU A 10 16.91 -8.84 0.64
C LEU A 10 17.47 -9.16 2.04
N GLU A 11 18.53 -8.47 2.44
CA GLU A 11 19.32 -8.84 3.61
C GLU A 11 18.45 -8.97 4.87
N ASN A 12 18.51 -10.15 5.50
CA ASN A 12 17.79 -10.49 6.72
C ASN A 12 16.25 -10.40 6.62
N GLN A 13 15.65 -10.48 5.42
CA GLN A 13 14.20 -10.50 5.25
C GLN A 13 13.72 -11.68 4.40
N SER A 14 12.76 -12.43 4.93
CA SER A 14 12.05 -13.45 4.17
C SER A 14 10.99 -12.83 3.27
N VAL A 15 10.60 -13.52 2.19
CA VAL A 15 9.52 -13.09 1.28
C VAL A 15 8.22 -12.83 2.05
N ILE A 16 7.90 -13.70 3.02
CA ILE A 16 6.70 -13.57 3.86
C ILE A 16 6.75 -12.29 4.69
N SER A 17 7.90 -12.01 5.32
CA SER A 17 8.07 -10.79 6.12
C SER A 17 7.92 -9.54 5.26
N VAL A 18 8.52 -9.51 4.07
CA VAL A 18 8.43 -8.36 3.15
C VAL A 18 6.98 -8.10 2.76
N VAL A 19 6.22 -9.14 2.40
CA VAL A 19 4.82 -8.98 2.00
C VAL A 19 3.94 -8.52 3.16
N THR A 20 4.17 -9.05 4.36
CA THR A 20 3.43 -8.63 5.58
C THR A 20 3.66 -7.15 5.89
N GLU A 21 4.92 -6.70 5.81
CA GLU A 21 5.30 -5.30 6.04
C GLU A 21 4.71 -4.36 4.97
N LEU A 22 4.78 -4.76 3.69
CA LEU A 22 4.16 -4.00 2.61
C LEU A 22 2.64 -3.91 2.75
N HIS A 23 1.99 -4.98 3.20
CA HIS A 23 0.55 -4.98 3.48
C HIS A 23 0.19 -3.96 4.56
N SER A 24 0.90 -3.98 5.69
CA SER A 24 0.71 -2.99 6.75
C SER A 24 0.97 -1.57 6.26
N TYR A 25 2.06 -1.35 5.52
CA TYR A 25 2.42 -0.05 5.00
C TYR A 25 1.38 0.54 4.04
N PHE A 26 0.87 -0.24 3.09
CA PHE A 26 -0.15 0.25 2.14
C PHE A 26 -1.51 0.50 2.79
N ARG A 27 -1.91 -0.33 3.75
CA ARG A 27 -3.10 -0.08 4.58
C ARG A 27 -2.98 1.26 5.30
N ASP A 28 -1.83 1.49 5.93
CA ASP A 28 -1.60 2.68 6.75
C ASP A 28 -1.53 3.94 5.86
N LEU A 29 -0.92 3.87 4.67
CA LEU A 29 -0.96 4.95 3.67
C LEU A 29 -2.38 5.23 3.17
N GLN A 30 -3.18 4.20 2.90
CA GLN A 30 -4.57 4.38 2.51
C GLN A 30 -5.35 5.12 3.63
N SER A 31 -5.13 4.74 4.89
CA SER A 31 -5.72 5.42 6.04
C SER A 31 -5.26 6.87 6.17
N TYR A 32 -3.97 7.12 6.03
CA TYR A 32 -3.38 8.46 6.05
C TYR A 32 -4.06 9.39 5.02
N TYR A 33 -4.20 8.94 3.78
CA TYR A 33 -4.83 9.76 2.75
C TYR A 33 -6.34 9.97 2.96
N LYS A 34 -7.05 9.00 3.56
CA LYS A 34 -8.45 9.20 3.98
C LYS A 34 -8.60 10.29 5.04
N VAL A 35 -7.66 10.38 5.98
CA VAL A 35 -7.63 11.47 6.98
C VAL A 35 -7.37 12.81 6.28
N ALA A 36 -6.34 12.88 5.44
CA ALA A 36 -6.02 14.10 4.69
C ALA A 36 -7.18 14.56 3.78
N HIS A 37 -7.94 13.62 3.20
CA HIS A 37 -9.15 13.93 2.44
C HIS A 37 -10.20 14.63 3.30
N GLY A 38 -10.46 14.12 4.51
CA GLY A 38 -11.39 14.75 5.46
C GLY A 38 -10.95 16.17 5.82
N GLU A 39 -9.66 16.35 6.14
CA GLU A 39 -9.11 17.67 6.46
C GLU A 39 -9.21 18.67 5.30
N LEU A 40 -9.06 18.21 4.06
CA LEU A 40 -9.23 19.04 2.87
C LEU A 40 -10.68 19.45 2.63
N ILE A 41 -11.64 18.55 2.89
CA ILE A 41 -13.07 18.88 2.83
C ILE A 41 -13.41 19.94 3.88
N ASP A 42 -12.98 19.74 5.13
CA ASP A 42 -13.22 20.70 6.21
C ASP A 42 -12.65 22.09 5.87
N GLN A 43 -11.46 22.14 5.26
CA GLN A 43 -10.86 23.40 4.80
C GLN A 43 -11.62 24.04 3.65
N LEU A 44 -12.17 23.24 2.73
CA LEU A 44 -12.93 23.72 1.59
C LEU A 44 -14.25 24.34 2.04
N ASP A 45 -14.92 23.74 3.02
CA ASP A 45 -16.17 24.25 3.60
C ASP A 45 -16.00 25.59 4.34
N LEU A 46 -14.81 25.85 4.89
CA LEU A 46 -14.48 27.07 5.62
C LEU A 46 -13.90 28.19 4.73
N THR A 47 -13.55 27.89 3.48
CA THR A 47 -12.85 28.83 2.59
C THR A 47 -13.84 29.64 1.76
N GLN A 48 -13.67 30.97 1.76
CA GLN A 48 -14.44 31.90 0.91
C GLN A 48 -13.61 32.48 -0.25
N ASP A 49 -12.30 32.16 -0.27
CA ASP A 49 -11.37 32.58 -1.32
C ASP A 49 -11.46 31.61 -2.50
N GLU A 50 -11.84 32.11 -3.67
CA GLU A 50 -12.02 31.33 -4.90
C GLU A 50 -10.72 30.69 -5.40
N ALA A 51 -9.59 31.40 -5.32
CA ALA A 51 -8.30 30.86 -5.75
C ALA A 51 -7.84 29.72 -4.83
N LYS A 52 -8.02 29.90 -3.52
CA LYS A 52 -7.74 28.85 -2.53
C LYS A 52 -8.68 27.66 -2.65
N THR A 53 -9.94 27.91 -3.00
CA THR A 53 -10.94 26.85 -3.26
C THR A 53 -10.48 25.96 -4.41
N GLU A 54 -10.01 26.53 -5.52
CA GLU A 54 -9.54 25.75 -6.66
C GLU A 54 -8.27 24.94 -6.32
N GLU A 55 -7.33 25.53 -5.57
CA GLU A 55 -6.15 24.82 -5.07
C GLU A 55 -6.55 23.61 -4.20
N LEU A 56 -7.49 23.79 -3.27
CA LEU A 56 -7.97 22.72 -2.41
C LEU A 56 -8.68 21.61 -3.21
N LYS A 57 -9.46 21.96 -4.23
CA LYS A 57 -10.08 20.97 -5.14
C LYS A 57 -9.04 20.15 -5.90
N GLN A 58 -7.98 20.80 -6.39
CA GLN A 58 -6.89 20.10 -7.06
C GLN A 58 -6.23 19.09 -6.12
N LYS A 59 -5.88 19.52 -4.90
CA LYS A 59 -5.30 18.63 -3.88
C LYS A 59 -6.23 17.49 -3.51
N LEU A 60 -7.53 17.75 -3.41
CA LEU A 60 -8.54 16.72 -3.14
C LEU A 60 -8.57 15.68 -4.25
N GLY A 61 -8.48 16.10 -5.52
CA GLY A 61 -8.34 15.21 -6.67
C GLY A 61 -7.11 14.32 -6.59
N GLU A 62 -5.94 14.88 -6.26
CA GLU A 62 -4.71 14.11 -6.08
C GLU A 62 -4.78 13.12 -4.91
N VAL A 63 -5.37 13.53 -3.78
CA VAL A 63 -5.56 12.66 -2.61
C VAL A 63 -6.50 11.50 -2.95
N ASN A 64 -7.60 11.76 -3.66
CA ASN A 64 -8.52 10.71 -4.09
C ASN A 64 -7.84 9.67 -4.99
N GLN A 65 -7.03 10.10 -5.96
CA GLN A 65 -6.25 9.17 -6.79
C GLN A 65 -5.30 8.32 -5.95
N LYS A 66 -4.64 8.90 -4.95
CA LYS A 66 -3.76 8.15 -4.05
C LYS A 66 -4.53 7.15 -3.20
N ILE A 67 -5.70 7.52 -2.66
CA ILE A 67 -6.57 6.59 -1.92
C ILE A 67 -6.92 5.38 -2.79
N ASP A 68 -7.30 5.60 -4.05
CA ASP A 68 -7.67 4.54 -4.98
C ASP A 68 -6.48 3.62 -5.30
N PHE A 69 -5.30 4.20 -5.56
CA PHE A 69 -4.10 3.39 -5.81
C PHE A 69 -3.67 2.59 -4.59
N PHE A 70 -3.67 3.18 -3.39
CA PHE A 70 -3.34 2.44 -2.17
C PHE A 70 -4.41 1.41 -1.81
N HIS A 71 -5.68 1.63 -2.16
CA HIS A 71 -6.71 0.61 -2.04
C HIS A 71 -6.40 -0.62 -2.91
N VAL A 72 -6.03 -0.39 -4.18
CA VAL A 72 -5.67 -1.48 -5.10
C VAL A 72 -4.43 -2.22 -4.61
N LEU A 73 -3.39 -1.49 -4.20
CA LEU A 73 -2.16 -2.09 -3.65
C LEU A 73 -2.44 -2.89 -2.38
N ASN A 74 -3.23 -2.36 -1.46
CA ASN A 74 -3.64 -3.03 -0.22
C ASN A 74 -4.39 -4.33 -0.50
N ASN A 75 -5.32 -4.32 -1.46
CA ASN A 75 -6.05 -5.54 -1.82
C ASN A 75 -5.15 -6.57 -2.48
N ALA A 76 -4.28 -6.15 -3.41
CA ALA A 76 -3.36 -7.03 -4.11
C ALA A 76 -2.37 -7.71 -3.15
N ILE A 77 -1.80 -6.92 -2.22
CA ILE A 77 -0.84 -7.45 -1.25
C ILE A 77 -1.53 -8.29 -0.18
N SER A 78 -2.78 -7.97 0.22
CA SER A 78 -3.56 -8.83 1.12
C SER A 78 -3.81 -10.22 0.53
N ILE A 79 -4.03 -10.31 -0.78
CA ILE A 79 -4.13 -11.61 -1.48
C ILE A 79 -2.79 -12.33 -1.43
N ALA A 80 -1.69 -11.65 -1.77
CA ALA A 80 -0.35 -12.24 -1.71
C ALA A 80 -0.01 -12.74 -0.29
N ASP A 81 -0.30 -11.93 0.71
CA ASP A 81 -0.10 -12.21 2.13
C ASP A 81 -0.88 -13.48 2.55
N THR A 82 -2.15 -13.58 2.16
CA THR A 82 -2.98 -14.76 2.41
C THR A 82 -2.42 -16.03 1.75
N VAL A 83 -1.95 -15.93 0.51
CA VAL A 83 -1.37 -17.07 -0.23
C VAL A 83 -0.04 -17.49 0.41
N LEU A 84 0.82 -16.55 0.79
CA LEU A 84 2.14 -16.83 1.35
C LEU A 84 2.07 -17.41 2.76
N HIS A 85 1.01 -17.15 3.51
CA HIS A 85 0.77 -17.74 4.82
C HIS A 85 0.11 -19.15 4.76
N ASN A 86 -0.07 -19.71 3.57
CA ASN A 86 -0.46 -21.11 3.42
C ASN A 86 0.72 -22.05 3.73
N GLU A 87 0.47 -23.19 4.36
CA GLU A 87 1.50 -24.18 4.73
C GLU A 87 2.40 -24.58 3.54
N ALA A 88 1.83 -24.83 2.36
CA ALA A 88 2.62 -25.23 1.19
C ALA A 88 3.56 -24.11 0.70
N MET A 89 3.16 -22.85 0.84
CA MET A 89 3.99 -21.70 0.46
C MET A 89 5.03 -21.38 1.53
N ILE A 90 4.68 -21.55 2.81
CA ILE A 90 5.64 -21.44 3.91
C ILE A 90 6.76 -22.46 3.74
N ASP A 91 6.43 -23.70 3.40
CA ASP A 91 7.43 -24.75 3.16
C ASP A 91 8.30 -24.45 1.93
N GLU A 92 7.74 -23.87 0.86
CA GLU A 92 8.51 -23.43 -0.30
C GLU A 92 9.52 -22.34 0.07
N PHE A 93 9.15 -21.38 0.94
CA PHE A 93 9.99 -20.24 1.32
C PHE A 93 10.74 -20.41 2.65
N ARG A 94 10.73 -21.61 3.23
CA ARG A 94 11.55 -21.93 4.42
C ARG A 94 13.01 -22.04 3.99
N ASP A 95 13.90 -21.34 4.70
CA ASP A 95 15.35 -21.28 4.42
C ASP A 95 16.13 -22.59 4.66
N ASP A 96 15.48 -23.76 4.62
CA ASP A 96 16.14 -25.06 4.78
C ASP A 96 16.40 -25.74 3.43
N LYS A 97 17.41 -25.24 2.69
CA LYS A 97 18.23 -26.04 1.76
C LYS A 97 19.68 -25.58 1.72
#